data_AF-A0A9E5RE24-F1
#
_entry.id   AF-A0A9E5RE24-F1
#
_cell.length_a   1.000
_cell.length_b   1.000
_cell.length_c   1.000
_cell.angle_alpha   90.00
_cell.angle_beta   90.00
_cell.angle_gamma   90.00
#
_symmetry.space_group_name_H-M   'P 1'
#
loop_
_entity.id
_entity.type
_entity.pdbx_description
1 polymer ?
#
loop_
_entity_poly.entity_id
_entity_poly.type
_entity_poly.pdbx_seq_one_letter_code
_entity_poly.pdbx_strand_id
1 'polypeptide(L)'
;MNSLLYALGDGHCGIWALFEQMPVPGVMDEILDWFHLKENLYKVEMNPEPLEAISSALWEGQVFTAQKMLNEMATDSAKRFSAYLDRHAGRIPNYRYYQMEGLPIGSGPVESLVKQIDARLQLPGAQWHGDSVAQILKLRCAYLNKQLDVISPARE
;
A
#
# COMPACT_ATOMS: atom_id res chain seq x y z
N MET A 1 22.97 -11.56 -12.98
CA MET A 1 21.51 -11.82 -12.85
C MET A 1 20.89 -10.49 -12.49
N ASN A 2 19.98 -9.95 -13.31
CA ASN A 2 19.19 -8.81 -12.87
C ASN A 2 18.23 -9.31 -11.80
N SER A 3 18.36 -8.82 -10.57
CA SER A 3 17.39 -9.03 -9.51
C SER A 3 16.05 -8.37 -9.88
N LEU A 4 14.94 -9.03 -9.57
CA LEU A 4 13.61 -8.45 -9.64
C LEU A 4 13.23 -7.99 -8.22
N LEU A 5 12.81 -6.73 -8.10
CA LEU A 5 12.32 -6.14 -6.86
C LEU A 5 10.85 -5.77 -7.03
N TYR A 6 10.03 -6.10 -6.04
CA TYR A 6 8.63 -5.66 -6.00
C TYR A 6 8.50 -4.44 -5.08
N ALA A 7 8.01 -3.34 -5.63
CA ALA A 7 7.83 -2.09 -4.92
C ALA A 7 6.33 -1.80 -4.75
N LEU A 8 5.81 -2.11 -3.55
CA LEU A 8 4.40 -1.96 -3.22
C LEU A 8 4.14 -0.57 -2.62
N GLY A 9 3.17 0.17 -3.16
CA GLY A 9 2.83 1.53 -2.72
C GLY A 9 1.35 1.87 -2.84
N ASP A 10 0.92 2.90 -2.12
CA ASP A 10 -0.44 3.44 -2.22
C ASP A 10 -0.63 4.36 -3.46
N GLY A 11 -1.82 4.92 -3.62
CA GLY A 11 -2.12 5.83 -4.74
C GLY A 11 -1.41 7.19 -4.73
N HIS A 12 -0.59 7.50 -3.73
CA HIS A 12 0.02 8.82 -3.56
C HIS A 12 1.24 9.00 -4.46
N CYS A 13 1.24 10.08 -5.25
CA CYS A 13 2.30 10.39 -6.22
C CYS A 13 3.73 10.42 -5.61
N GLY A 14 3.85 10.85 -4.37
CA GLY A 14 5.13 10.93 -3.66
C GLY A 14 5.80 9.58 -3.44
N ILE A 15 5.05 8.48 -3.31
CA ILE A 15 5.65 7.14 -3.11
C ILE A 15 6.40 6.70 -4.37
N TRP A 16 5.77 6.87 -5.54
CA TRP A 16 6.36 6.49 -6.81
C TRP A 16 7.60 7.33 -7.14
N ALA A 17 7.56 8.63 -6.85
CA ALA A 17 8.73 9.49 -6.97
C ALA A 17 9.88 9.05 -6.04
N LEU A 18 9.58 8.50 -4.86
CA LEU A 18 10.61 7.93 -3.98
C LEU A 18 11.22 6.67 -4.58
N PHE A 19 10.40 5.74 -5.10
CA PHE A 19 10.91 4.53 -5.76
C PHE A 19 11.83 4.85 -6.94
N GLU A 20 11.45 5.81 -7.80
CA GLU A 20 12.29 6.28 -8.92
C GLU A 20 13.66 6.81 -8.48
N GLN A 21 13.76 7.39 -7.29
CA GLN A 21 15.00 7.93 -6.73
C GLN A 21 15.87 6.87 -6.05
N MET A 22 15.36 5.66 -5.80
CA MET A 22 16.10 4.62 -5.12
C MET A 22 17.04 3.89 -6.08
N PRO A 23 18.37 3.85 -5.82
CA PRO A 23 19.30 3.10 -6.64
C PRO A 23 19.17 1.61 -6.31
N VAL A 24 18.21 0.94 -6.96
CA VAL A 24 18.02 -0.52 -6.84
C VAL A 24 18.61 -1.23 -8.05
N PRO A 25 19.54 -2.20 -7.85
CA PRO A 25 20.07 -2.97 -8.96
C PRO A 25 19.00 -3.92 -9.51
N GLY A 26 18.72 -3.81 -10.81
CA GLY A 26 17.82 -4.71 -11.52
C GLY A 26 16.52 -4.06 -12.01
N VAL A 27 15.47 -4.86 -12.14
CA VAL A 27 14.15 -4.40 -12.59
C VAL A 27 13.26 -4.25 -11.36
N MET A 28 12.55 -3.13 -11.29
CA MET A 28 11.56 -2.86 -10.25
C MET A 28 10.16 -3.00 -10.85
N ASP A 29 9.37 -3.89 -10.27
CA ASP A 29 7.95 -4.06 -10.55
C ASP A 29 7.16 -3.27 -9.50
N GLU A 30 6.58 -2.15 -9.94
CA GLU A 30 5.78 -1.28 -9.09
C GLU A 30 4.35 -1.82 -8.97
N ILE A 31 3.87 -2.01 -7.75
CA ILE A 31 2.57 -2.61 -7.48
C ILE A 31 1.73 -1.61 -6.68
N LEU A 32 0.59 -1.22 -7.22
CA LEU A 32 -0.41 -0.46 -6.48
C LEU A 32 -1.08 -1.37 -5.46
N ASP A 33 -1.15 -0.90 -4.21
CA ASP A 33 -1.87 -1.55 -3.14
C ASP A 33 -3.33 -1.83 -3.51
N TRP A 34 -3.73 -3.11 -3.43
CA TRP A 34 -5.08 -3.55 -3.77
C TRP A 34 -6.16 -2.90 -2.90
N PHE A 35 -5.93 -2.79 -1.59
CA PHE A 35 -6.91 -2.27 -0.66
C PHE A 35 -7.11 -0.77 -0.86
N HIS A 36 -6.06 -0.01 -1.15
CA HIS A 36 -6.18 1.40 -1.53
C HIS A 36 -6.82 1.60 -2.91
N LEU A 37 -6.53 0.73 -3.88
CA LEU A 37 -7.25 0.72 -5.15
C LEU A 37 -8.75 0.51 -4.91
N LYS A 38 -9.10 -0.48 -4.08
CA LYS A 38 -10.48 -0.83 -3.73
C LYS A 38 -11.19 0.29 -2.94
N GLU A 39 -10.51 0.94 -2.01
CA GLU A 39 -11.02 2.11 -1.30
C GLU A 39 -11.35 3.26 -2.26
N ASN A 40 -10.51 3.49 -3.28
CA ASN A 40 -10.80 4.51 -4.29
C ASN A 40 -11.97 4.10 -5.20
N LEU A 41 -12.11 2.81 -5.52
CA LEU A 41 -13.27 2.29 -6.25
C LEU A 41 -14.57 2.54 -5.48
N TYR A 42 -14.61 2.29 -4.17
CA TYR A 42 -15.82 2.50 -3.35
C TYR A 42 -16.18 3.99 -3.13
N LYS A 43 -15.34 4.93 -3.57
CA LYS A 43 -15.70 6.37 -3.65
C LYS A 43 -16.53 6.69 -4.90
N VAL A 44 -16.66 5.75 -5.83
CA VAL A 44 -17.54 5.90 -7.00
C VAL A 44 -18.98 5.76 -6.55
N GLU A 45 -19.72 6.87 -6.61
CA GLU A 45 -21.13 6.95 -6.23
C GLU A 45 -22.02 6.13 -7.18
N MET A 46 -22.26 4.87 -6.84
CA MET A 46 -23.11 3.99 -7.64
C MET A 46 -23.65 2.77 -6.88
N ASN A 47 -24.50 2.00 -7.55
CA ASN A 47 -25.02 0.73 -7.03
C ASN A 47 -23.86 -0.27 -6.75
N PRO A 48 -23.96 -1.11 -5.72
CA PRO A 48 -22.89 -2.06 -5.37
C PRO A 48 -22.59 -3.11 -6.45
N GLU A 49 -23.59 -3.56 -7.21
CA GLU A 49 -23.43 -4.69 -8.14
C GLU A 49 -22.40 -4.42 -9.26
N PRO A 50 -22.43 -3.29 -9.99
CA PRO A 50 -21.38 -3.02 -10.98
C PRO A 50 -20.01 -2.71 -10.36
N LEU A 51 -19.95 -2.21 -9.11
CA LEU A 51 -18.67 -2.00 -8.41
C LEU A 51 -17.97 -3.33 -8.17
N GLU A 52 -18.70 -4.39 -7.81
CA GLU A 52 -18.10 -5.71 -7.63
C GLU A 52 -17.62 -6.30 -8.97
N ALA A 53 -18.31 -6.05 -10.07
CA ALA A 53 -17.84 -6.45 -11.39
C ALA A 53 -16.56 -5.70 -11.81
N ILE A 54 -16.48 -4.40 -11.54
CA ILE A 54 -15.24 -3.60 -11.76
C ILE A 54 -14.11 -4.10 -10.85
N SER A 55 -14.41 -4.32 -9.57
CA SER A 55 -13.46 -4.87 -8.59
C SER A 55 -12.90 -6.21 -9.08
N SER A 56 -13.76 -7.13 -9.53
CA SER A 56 -13.35 -8.43 -10.08
C SER A 56 -12.45 -8.28 -11.31
N ALA A 57 -12.79 -7.37 -12.24
CA ALA A 57 -11.94 -7.09 -13.40
C ALA A 57 -10.56 -6.57 -12.97
N LEU A 58 -10.49 -5.62 -12.02
CA LEU A 58 -9.24 -5.09 -11.50
C LEU A 58 -8.42 -6.15 -10.75
N TRP A 59 -9.07 -7.03 -10.00
CA TRP A 59 -8.43 -8.15 -9.29
C TRP A 59 -7.70 -9.10 -10.25
N GLU A 60 -8.25 -9.28 -11.46
CA GLU A 60 -7.64 -10.06 -12.54
C GLU A 60 -6.65 -9.25 -13.41
N GLY A 61 -6.37 -7.99 -13.06
CA GLY A 61 -5.49 -7.10 -13.82
C GLY A 61 -6.12 -6.55 -15.12
N GLN A 62 -7.42 -6.68 -15.30
CA GLN A 62 -8.14 -6.27 -16.52
C GLN A 62 -8.52 -4.79 -16.47
N VAL A 63 -7.51 -3.91 -16.41
CA VAL A 63 -7.70 -2.45 -16.29
C VAL A 63 -8.56 -1.88 -17.41
N PHE A 64 -8.34 -2.29 -18.66
CA PHE A 64 -9.11 -1.81 -19.81
C PHE A 64 -10.60 -2.15 -19.71
N THR A 65 -10.94 -3.37 -19.24
CA THR A 65 -12.33 -3.79 -19.02
C THR A 65 -12.99 -2.93 -17.96
N ALA A 66 -12.31 -2.71 -16.83
CA ALA A 66 -12.79 -1.84 -15.76
C ALA A 66 -13.01 -0.39 -16.25
N GLN A 67 -12.09 0.16 -17.02
CA GLN A 67 -12.21 1.50 -17.60
C GLN A 67 -13.40 1.62 -18.55
N LYS A 68 -13.63 0.61 -19.40
CA LYS A 68 -14.79 0.60 -20.30
C LYS A 68 -16.11 0.70 -19.51
N MET A 69 -16.25 -0.11 -18.45
CA MET A 69 -17.43 -0.09 -17.59
C MET A 69 -17.61 1.26 -16.90
N LEU A 70 -16.54 1.87 -16.38
CA LEU A 70 -16.58 3.20 -15.77
C LEU A 70 -17.00 4.29 -16.76
N ASN A 71 -16.51 4.22 -18.01
CA ASN A 71 -16.82 5.19 -19.05
C ASN A 71 -18.29 5.13 -19.49
N GLU A 72 -18.91 3.94 -19.47
CA GLU A 72 -20.34 3.77 -19.77
C GLU A 72 -21.26 4.44 -18.74
N MET A 73 -20.79 4.66 -17.51
CA MET A 73 -21.57 5.28 -16.43
C MET A 73 -21.65 6.80 -16.54
N ALA A 74 -20.63 7.43 -17.15
CA ALA A 74 -20.53 8.87 -17.40
C ALA A 74 -20.66 9.81 -16.17
N THR A 75 -20.59 9.30 -14.93
CA THR A 75 -20.60 10.12 -13.70
C THR A 75 -19.25 10.78 -13.43
N ASP A 76 -19.24 11.89 -12.69
CA ASP A 76 -17.99 12.57 -12.35
C ASP A 76 -17.10 11.74 -11.42
N SER A 77 -17.70 10.95 -10.52
CA SER A 77 -16.98 10.02 -9.65
C SER A 77 -16.34 8.88 -10.45
N ALA A 78 -17.04 8.31 -11.45
CA ALA A 78 -16.49 7.31 -12.36
C ALA A 78 -15.37 7.87 -13.24
N LYS A 79 -15.51 9.10 -13.77
CA LYS A 79 -14.44 9.76 -14.53
C LYS A 79 -13.18 9.99 -13.69
N ARG A 80 -13.33 10.41 -12.43
CA ARG A 80 -12.20 10.59 -11.50
C ARG A 80 -11.48 9.27 -11.23
N PHE A 81 -12.24 8.19 -11.01
CA PHE A 81 -11.64 6.87 -10.80
C PHE A 81 -11.01 6.30 -12.08
N SER A 82 -11.61 6.54 -13.25
CA SER A 82 -11.02 6.17 -14.55
C SER A 82 -9.66 6.86 -14.77
N ALA A 83 -9.57 8.16 -14.49
CA ALA A 83 -8.31 8.90 -14.54
C ALA A 83 -7.28 8.42 -13.50
N TYR A 84 -7.75 7.95 -12.34
CA TYR A 84 -6.90 7.30 -11.34
C TYR A 84 -6.34 5.97 -11.87
N LEU A 85 -7.16 5.15 -12.52
CA LEU A 85 -6.70 3.92 -13.19
C LEU A 85 -5.69 4.23 -14.29
N ASP A 86 -5.91 5.26 -15.13
CA ASP A 86 -4.94 5.65 -16.17
C ASP A 86 -3.55 5.94 -15.59
N ARG A 87 -3.50 6.65 -14.46
CA ARG A 87 -2.24 6.98 -13.79
C ARG A 87 -1.51 5.75 -13.23
N HIS A 88 -2.25 4.73 -12.82
CA HIS A 88 -1.70 3.55 -12.15
C HIS A 88 -1.80 2.26 -12.98
N ALA A 89 -2.20 2.32 -14.26
CA ALA A 89 -2.43 1.14 -15.08
C ALA A 89 -1.21 0.22 -15.16
N GLY A 90 -0.01 0.79 -15.27
CA GLY A 90 1.25 0.03 -15.27
C GLY A 90 1.64 -0.58 -13.92
N ARG A 91 0.87 -0.32 -12.86
CA ARG A 91 1.11 -0.77 -11.49
C ARG A 91 0.03 -1.73 -10.98
N ILE A 92 -0.94 -2.07 -11.82
CA ILE A 92 -2.05 -2.96 -11.47
C ILE A 92 -1.76 -4.33 -12.09
N PRO A 93 -1.20 -5.28 -11.30
CA PRO A 93 -0.96 -6.64 -11.79
C PRO A 93 -2.26 -7.46 -11.80
N ASN A 94 -2.16 -8.71 -12.24
CA ASN A 94 -3.16 -9.72 -11.87
C ASN A 94 -2.96 -10.09 -10.39
N TYR A 95 -3.73 -9.46 -9.50
CA TYR A 95 -3.62 -9.66 -8.06
C TYR A 95 -3.96 -11.10 -7.64
N ARG A 96 -4.85 -11.80 -8.36
CA ARG A 96 -5.13 -13.22 -8.11
C ARG A 96 -3.88 -14.07 -8.27
N TYR A 97 -3.14 -13.88 -9.36
CA TYR A 97 -1.88 -14.56 -9.64
C TYR A 97 -0.84 -14.19 -8.57
N TYR A 98 -0.70 -12.90 -8.25
CA TYR A 98 0.27 -12.44 -7.25
C TYR A 98 -0.01 -13.05 -5.89
N GLN A 99 -1.28 -13.11 -5.47
CA GLN A 99 -1.69 -13.75 -4.23
C GLN A 99 -1.37 -15.25 -4.22
N MET A 100 -1.63 -15.97 -5.32
CA MET A 100 -1.35 -17.40 -5.43
C MET A 100 0.15 -17.71 -5.35
N GLU A 101 1.00 -16.83 -5.90
CA GLU A 101 2.46 -16.94 -5.86
C GLU A 101 3.10 -16.39 -4.57
N GLY A 102 2.29 -15.86 -3.64
CA GLY A 102 2.78 -15.23 -2.41
C GLY A 102 3.51 -13.90 -2.63
N LEU A 103 3.27 -13.24 -3.76
CA LEU A 103 3.78 -11.92 -4.09
C LEU A 103 3.00 -10.83 -3.33
N PRO A 104 3.62 -9.65 -3.10
CA PRO A 104 2.97 -8.57 -2.38
C PRO A 104 1.77 -8.02 -3.15
N ILE A 105 0.64 -7.87 -2.47
CA ILE A 105 -0.59 -7.27 -3.01
C ILE A 105 -1.12 -6.10 -2.16
N GLY A 106 -0.63 -5.95 -0.93
CA GLY A 106 -1.06 -4.85 -0.06
C GLY A 106 -0.20 -4.62 1.18
N SER A 107 -0.29 -3.41 1.72
CA SER A 107 0.51 -2.80 2.79
C SER A 107 0.00 -3.13 4.19
N GLY A 108 -1.02 -3.98 4.33
CA GLY A 108 -1.60 -4.37 5.62
C GLY A 108 -0.58 -4.74 6.71
N PRO A 109 0.48 -5.53 6.41
CA PRO A 109 1.55 -5.79 7.38
C PRO A 109 2.31 -4.53 7.81
N VAL A 110 2.60 -3.62 6.87
CA VAL A 110 3.28 -2.35 7.14
C VAL A 110 2.38 -1.44 7.99
N GLU A 111 1.10 -1.28 7.62
CA GLU A 111 0.13 -0.52 8.40
C GLU A 111 -0.06 -1.08 9.82
N SER A 112 -0.06 -2.40 9.96
CA SER A 112 -0.14 -3.05 11.27
C SER A 112 1.09 -2.76 12.13
N LEU A 113 2.28 -2.77 11.54
CA LEU A 113 3.52 -2.39 12.24
C LEU A 113 3.50 -0.91 12.65
N VAL A 114 3.05 -0.01 11.77
CA VAL A 114 2.87 1.41 12.09
C VAL A 114 1.91 1.58 13.26
N LYS A 115 0.76 0.88 13.27
CA LYS A 115 -0.18 0.89 14.40
C LYS A 115 0.45 0.41 15.71
N GLN A 116 1.33 -0.59 15.67
CA GLN A 116 2.05 -1.07 16.86
C GLN A 116 3.08 -0.06 17.38
N ILE A 117 3.70 0.71 16.48
CA ILE A 117 4.55 1.84 16.84
C ILE A 117 3.70 2.94 17.48
N ASP A 118 2.64 3.38 16.79
CA ASP A 118 1.73 4.44 17.22
C ASP A 118 1.05 4.16 18.56
N ALA A 119 0.74 2.90 18.87
CA ALA A 119 0.16 2.49 20.14
C ALA A 119 0.96 2.98 21.37
N ARG A 120 2.26 3.30 21.20
CA ARG A 120 3.08 3.88 22.28
C ARG A 120 3.36 5.37 22.12
N LEU A 121 3.32 5.89 20.89
CA LEU A 121 3.64 7.28 20.59
C LEU A 121 2.43 8.22 20.60
N GLN A 122 1.25 7.73 20.23
CA GLN A 122 0.01 8.50 20.15
C GLN A 122 -0.91 8.22 21.34
N LEU A 123 -0.39 8.45 22.55
CA LEU A 123 -1.18 8.27 23.78
C LEU A 123 -2.00 9.53 24.09
N PRO A 124 -3.20 9.39 24.68
CA PRO A 124 -3.98 10.53 25.15
C PRO A 124 -3.16 11.41 26.11
N GLY A 125 -3.07 12.71 25.81
CA GLY A 125 -2.32 13.68 26.62
C GLY A 125 -0.80 13.65 26.45
N ALA A 126 -0.25 12.77 25.61
CA ALA A 126 1.19 12.76 25.34
C ALA A 126 1.57 13.92 24.41
N GLN A 127 2.67 14.60 24.77
CA GLN A 127 3.35 15.57 23.92
C GLN A 127 4.83 15.20 23.87
N TRP A 128 5.43 15.32 22.69
CA TRP A 128 6.83 15.02 22.48
C TRP A 128 7.59 16.29 22.13
N HIS A 129 8.77 16.45 22.72
CA HIS A 129 9.75 17.37 22.18
C HIS A 129 10.18 16.85 20.80
N GLY A 130 10.22 17.71 19.78
CA GLY A 130 10.53 17.29 18.39
C GLY A 130 11.84 16.51 18.31
N ASP A 131 12.86 16.97 19.04
CA ASP A 131 14.18 16.32 19.09
C ASP A 131 14.19 14.95 19.76
N SER A 132 13.12 14.54 20.47
CA SER A 132 13.02 13.27 21.20
C SER A 132 12.23 12.20 20.43
N VAL A 133 11.48 12.59 19.39
CA VAL A 133 10.58 11.67 18.65
C VAL A 133 11.38 10.59 17.95
N ALA A 134 12.48 10.96 17.29
CA ALA A 134 13.31 10.02 16.52
C ALA A 134 13.93 8.91 17.40
N GLN A 135 14.36 9.26 18.62
CA GLN A 135 14.96 8.31 19.57
C GLN A 135 13.90 7.34 20.10
N ILE A 136 12.70 7.83 20.40
CA ILE A 136 11.60 6.98 20.87
C ILE A 136 11.11 6.06 19.76
N LEU A 137 11.00 6.54 18.52
CA LEU A 137 10.73 5.71 17.36
C LEU A 137 11.79 4.60 17.22
N LYS A 138 13.08 4.96 17.27
CA LYS A 138 14.19 4.00 17.19
C LYS A 138 14.12 2.94 18.28
N LEU A 139 13.87 3.35 19.53
CA LEU A 139 13.72 2.45 20.66
C LEU A 139 12.51 1.51 20.47
N ARG A 140 11.37 2.03 20.01
CA ARG A 140 10.17 1.25 19.75
C ARG A 140 10.39 0.22 18.64
N CYS A 141 11.06 0.62 17.55
CA CYS A 141 11.44 -0.30 16.48
C CYS A 141 12.38 -1.39 16.98
N ALA A 142 13.41 -1.04 17.77
CA ALA A 142 14.33 -2.02 18.35
C ALA A 142 13.60 -3.03 19.26
N TYR A 143 12.65 -2.56 20.07
CA TYR A 143 11.80 -3.40 20.90
C TYR A 143 10.93 -4.36 20.06
N LEU A 144 10.21 -3.86 19.06
CA LEU A 144 9.34 -4.69 18.20
C LEU A 144 10.15 -5.71 17.38
N ASN A 145 11.38 -5.35 17.00
CA ASN A 145 12.33 -6.23 16.31
C ASN A 145 13.09 -7.18 17.25
N LYS A 146 12.78 -7.21 18.56
CA LYS A 146 13.45 -8.05 19.58
C LYS A 146 14.96 -7.82 19.69
N GLN A 147 15.43 -6.64 19.31
CA GLN A 147 16.85 -6.29 19.33
C GLN A 147 17.34 -5.90 20.74
N LEU A 148 16.42 -5.74 21.68
CA LEU A 148 16.74 -5.44 23.09
C LEU A 148 16.96 -6.70 23.93
N ASP A 149 16.56 -7.88 23.43
CA ASP A 149 16.65 -9.15 24.16
C ASP A 149 18.10 -9.62 24.34
N VAL A 150 19.03 -9.10 23.52
CA VAL A 150 20.47 -9.43 23.57
C VAL A 150 21.18 -8.81 24.79
N ILE A 151 20.53 -7.84 25.46
CA ILE A 151 21.14 -7.08 26.57
C ILE A 151 20.74 -7.63 27.95
N SER A 152 19.89 -8.68 28.02
CA SER A 152 19.55 -9.32 29.29
C SER A 152 20.28 -10.66 29.47
N PRO A 153 21.43 -10.72 30.18
CA PRO A 153 21.94 -11.98 30.70
C PRO A 153 21.17 -12.46 31.93
N ALA A 154 20.04 -11.84 32.31
CA ALA A 154 19.22 -12.31 33.43
C ALA A 154 18.12 -13.26 32.94
N ARG A 155 18.50 -14.53 32.76
CA ARG A 155 17.61 -15.64 33.13
C ARG A 155 17.79 -15.88 34.62
N GLU A 156 16.77 -15.59 35.41
CA GLU A 156 16.35 -16.30 36.64
C GLU A 156 14.99 -15.78 37.07
#